data_AF-A0A640TYB8-F1
#
_entry.id   AF-A0A640TYB8-F1
#
_cell.length_a   1.000
_cell.length_b   1.000
_cell.length_c   1.000
_cell.angle_alpha   90.00
_cell.angle_beta   90.00
_cell.angle_gamma   90.00
#
_symmetry.space_group_name_H-M   'P 1'
#
loop_
_entity.id
_entity.type
_entity.pdbx_description
1 polymer ?
#
loop_
_entity_poly.entity_id
_entity_poly.type
_entity_poly.pdbx_seq_one_letter_code
_entity_poly.pdbx_strand_id
1 'polypeptide(L)'
;MKLPNTAHSSHPWRIHALTPDFRLEDVWALPTPGGPDDLTRLVRQMTSGNGRFSGATRTLFALRWKLGTLLGWDRPGSGIGARVQSLRDRLPADLRDAPPGPGFRAVPLTPVYLTDNEWAAEVANRTVHAVMHIGWVPDESGGYRGQMAVLVKPNGLFGKAYMAVIRPLRHLIVDPALMRKIGRAWRSRDEDRRAG
;
A
#
# COMPACT_ATOMS: atom_id res chain seq x y z
N MET A 1 -7.61 -12.17 1.78
CA MET A 1 -7.01 -13.14 2.73
C MET A 1 -5.49 -12.96 2.73
N LYS A 2 -4.77 -13.38 3.76
CA LYS A 2 -3.30 -13.36 3.75
C LYS A 2 -2.79 -14.46 2.81
N LEU A 3 -1.76 -14.16 2.03
CA LEU A 3 -1.11 -15.07 1.09
C LEU A 3 0.32 -15.40 1.57
N PRO A 4 0.92 -16.52 1.11
CA PRO A 4 2.33 -16.76 1.32
C PRO A 4 3.18 -15.71 0.59
N ASN A 5 4.38 -15.44 1.11
CA ASN A 5 5.32 -14.49 0.49
C ASN A 5 5.68 -14.86 -0.96
N THR A 6 5.64 -16.17 -1.28
CA THR A 6 5.86 -16.70 -2.62
C THR A 6 4.87 -16.15 -3.65
N ALA A 7 3.64 -15.80 -3.25
CA ALA A 7 2.66 -15.18 -4.15
C ALA A 7 3.12 -13.80 -4.66
N HIS A 8 4.00 -13.10 -3.94
CA HIS A 8 4.61 -11.86 -4.41
C HIS A 8 5.94 -12.11 -5.12
N SER A 9 6.80 -13.00 -4.59
CA SER A 9 8.13 -13.22 -5.15
C SER A 9 8.16 -14.07 -6.42
N SER A 10 7.12 -14.86 -6.71
CA SER A 10 7.04 -15.67 -7.94
C SER A 10 6.75 -14.84 -9.18
N HIS A 11 6.14 -13.66 -9.01
CA HIS A 11 5.82 -12.76 -10.10
C HIS A 11 6.99 -11.81 -10.40
N PRO A 12 7.25 -11.50 -11.68
CA PRO A 12 8.36 -10.66 -12.10
C PRO A 12 8.04 -9.16 -11.94
N TRP A 13 7.65 -8.73 -10.74
CA TRP A 13 7.31 -7.33 -10.46
C TRP A 13 8.52 -6.41 -10.60
N ARG A 14 8.32 -5.23 -11.18
CA ARG A 14 9.38 -4.21 -11.29
C ARG A 14 9.74 -3.63 -9.92
N ILE A 15 8.83 -3.69 -8.94
CA ILE A 15 9.12 -3.21 -7.58
C ILE A 15 10.35 -3.91 -6.97
N HIS A 16 10.58 -5.19 -7.30
CA HIS A 16 11.71 -5.95 -6.77
C HIS A 16 13.07 -5.29 -7.06
N ALA A 17 13.21 -4.71 -8.25
CA ALA A 17 14.43 -3.99 -8.65
C ALA A 17 14.60 -2.65 -7.90
N LEU A 18 13.50 -2.03 -7.50
CA LEU A 18 13.50 -0.73 -6.80
C LEU A 18 13.71 -0.87 -5.30
N THR A 19 13.34 -2.01 -4.74
CA THR A 19 13.32 -2.26 -3.29
C THR A 19 14.20 -3.43 -2.82
N PRO A 20 15.45 -3.61 -3.30
CA PRO A 20 16.31 -4.71 -2.86
C PRO A 20 16.68 -4.61 -1.38
N ASP A 21 16.59 -3.41 -0.81
CA ASP A 21 16.87 -3.09 0.59
C ASP A 21 15.63 -3.10 1.50
N PHE A 22 14.45 -3.49 0.96
CA PHE A 22 13.22 -3.60 1.72
C PHE A 22 12.90 -5.05 2.06
N ARG A 23 12.21 -5.24 3.17
CA ARG A 23 11.69 -6.53 3.60
C ARG A 23 10.23 -6.63 3.26
N LEU A 24 9.84 -7.73 2.61
CA LEU A 24 8.43 -8.07 2.44
C LEU A 24 7.84 -8.46 3.80
N GLU A 25 6.89 -7.67 4.28
CA GLU A 25 6.25 -7.94 5.57
C GLU A 25 5.03 -8.84 5.40
N ASP A 26 4.16 -8.56 4.42
CA ASP A 26 2.98 -9.37 4.12
C ASP A 26 2.55 -9.29 2.66
N VAL A 27 1.79 -10.31 2.24
CA VAL A 27 1.06 -10.37 0.98
C VAL A 27 -0.41 -10.67 1.27
N TRP A 28 -1.31 -9.97 0.59
CA TRP A 28 -2.76 -10.10 0.78
C TRP A 28 -3.49 -10.17 -0.56
N ALA A 29 -4.37 -11.15 -0.71
CA ALA A 29 -5.37 -11.15 -1.78
C ALA A 29 -6.46 -10.14 -1.45
N LEU A 30 -6.66 -9.18 -2.35
CA LEU A 30 -7.73 -8.20 -2.27
C LEU A 30 -9.03 -8.82 -2.81
N PRO A 31 -10.15 -8.70 -2.09
CA PRO A 31 -11.47 -9.15 -2.56
C PRO A 31 -12.04 -8.16 -3.61
N THR A 32 -11.34 -8.04 -4.74
CA THR A 32 -11.61 -7.10 -5.82
C THR A 32 -11.69 -7.85 -7.15
N PRO A 33 -12.68 -8.75 -7.34
CA PRO A 33 -12.83 -9.48 -8.60
C PRO A 33 -13.09 -8.49 -9.74
N GLY A 34 -12.41 -8.68 -10.86
CA GLY A 34 -12.50 -7.80 -12.03
C GLY A 34 -11.92 -8.44 -13.29
N GLY A 35 -11.88 -7.66 -14.37
CA GLY A 35 -11.26 -8.04 -15.63
C GLY A 35 -9.76 -7.72 -15.68
N PRO A 36 -9.07 -8.12 -16.77
CA PRO A 36 -7.63 -7.89 -16.94
C PRO A 36 -7.20 -6.41 -16.83
N ASP A 37 -8.07 -5.47 -17.21
CA ASP A 37 -7.73 -4.03 -17.30
C ASP A 37 -8.25 -3.18 -16.11
N ASP A 38 -8.70 -3.83 -15.03
CA ASP A 38 -9.36 -3.17 -13.90
C ASP A 38 -8.40 -2.61 -12.82
N LEU A 39 -7.08 -2.74 -13.00
CA LEU A 39 -6.10 -2.21 -12.03
C LEU A 39 -6.28 -0.70 -11.79
N THR A 40 -6.37 0.08 -12.88
CA THR A 40 -6.52 1.55 -12.77
C THR A 40 -7.79 1.93 -12.00
N ARG A 41 -8.84 1.11 -12.10
CA ARG A 41 -10.07 1.29 -11.33
C ARG A 41 -9.82 1.09 -9.83
N LEU A 42 -9.08 0.05 -9.45
CA LEU A 42 -8.69 -0.19 -8.06
C LEU A 42 -7.83 0.97 -7.52
N VAL A 43 -6.85 1.43 -8.30
CA VAL A 43 -5.98 2.56 -7.93
C VAL A 43 -6.80 3.83 -7.69
N ARG A 44 -7.76 4.16 -8.56
CA ARG A 44 -8.68 5.28 -8.35
C ARG A 44 -9.52 5.12 -7.09
N GLN A 45 -10.00 3.90 -6.79
CA GLN A 45 -10.72 3.65 -5.54
C GLN A 45 -9.86 3.93 -4.31
N MET A 46 -8.62 3.43 -4.29
CA MET A 46 -7.72 3.58 -3.15
C MET A 46 -7.30 5.04 -2.91
N THR A 47 -7.22 5.83 -3.98
CA THR A 47 -6.72 7.23 -3.94
C THR A 47 -7.83 8.28 -3.78
N SER A 48 -9.05 7.99 -4.25
CA SER A 48 -10.20 8.92 -4.24
C SER A 48 -10.67 9.37 -2.85
N GLY A 49 -10.24 8.72 -1.77
CA GLY A 49 -10.55 9.16 -0.40
C GLY A 49 -12.00 8.92 0.06
N ASN A 50 -12.86 8.31 -0.77
CA ASN A 50 -14.29 8.09 -0.45
C ASN A 50 -14.55 7.09 0.69
N GLY A 51 -13.51 6.47 1.25
CA GLY A 51 -13.64 5.67 2.44
C GLY A 51 -13.59 6.54 3.69
N ARG A 52 -14.71 7.17 4.10
CA ARG A 52 -14.87 7.66 5.48
C ARG A 52 -14.38 6.55 6.42
N PHE A 53 -13.30 6.80 7.15
CA PHE A 53 -12.71 5.83 8.07
C PHE A 53 -13.66 5.69 9.27
N SER A 54 -14.52 4.68 9.28
CA SER A 54 -15.36 4.38 10.45
C SER A 54 -14.64 3.42 11.40
N GLY A 55 -14.78 3.70 12.71
CA GLY A 55 -14.39 2.83 13.81
C GLY A 55 -12.87 2.63 13.98
N ALA A 56 -12.44 1.37 14.03
CA ALA A 56 -11.10 0.92 14.42
C ALA A 56 -9.94 1.60 13.65
N THR A 57 -10.19 2.07 12.43
CA THR A 57 -9.19 2.83 11.64
C THR A 57 -8.99 4.26 12.14
N ARG A 58 -10.00 4.90 12.75
CA ARG A 58 -9.86 6.17 13.47
C ARG A 58 -9.07 5.99 14.75
N THR A 59 -9.25 4.86 15.45
CA THR A 59 -8.44 4.49 16.61
C THR A 59 -6.99 4.20 16.23
N LEU A 60 -6.74 3.58 15.07
CA LEU A 60 -5.39 3.36 14.54
C LEU A 60 -4.74 4.63 14.01
N PHE A 61 -5.50 5.53 13.39
CA PHE A 61 -5.03 6.88 13.05
C PHE A 61 -4.75 7.68 14.32
N ALA A 62 -5.62 7.61 15.33
CA ALA A 62 -5.42 8.26 16.63
C ALA A 62 -4.26 7.64 17.41
N LEU A 63 -4.02 6.33 17.29
CA LEU A 63 -2.87 5.64 17.87
C LEU A 63 -1.60 6.02 17.11
N ARG A 64 -1.64 6.14 15.78
CA ARG A 64 -0.55 6.67 14.94
C ARG A 64 -0.25 8.14 15.27
N TRP A 65 -1.28 8.96 15.49
CA TRP A 65 -1.14 10.37 15.91
C TRP A 65 -0.57 10.45 17.33
N LYS A 66 -1.11 9.72 18.32
CA LYS A 66 -0.59 9.67 19.69
C LYS A 66 0.85 9.15 19.76
N LEU A 67 1.18 8.10 19.00
CA LEU A 67 2.55 7.61 18.88
C LEU A 67 3.43 8.63 18.14
N GLY A 68 2.86 9.42 17.22
CA GLY A 68 3.53 10.51 16.53
C GLY A 68 3.87 11.69 17.41
N THR A 69 2.97 12.06 18.32
CA THR A 69 3.20 13.10 19.32
C THR A 69 4.22 12.65 20.37
N LEU A 70 4.17 11.38 20.80
CA LEU A 70 5.10 10.84 21.81
C LEU A 70 6.51 10.58 21.26
N LEU A 71 6.65 10.30 19.95
CA LEU A 71 7.92 9.89 19.30
C LEU A 71 8.49 10.93 18.31
N GLY A 72 7.90 12.13 18.23
CA GLY A 72 8.40 13.26 17.43
C GLY A 72 8.21 13.11 15.91
N TRP A 73 7.13 12.48 15.47
CA TRP A 73 6.81 12.23 14.05
C TRP A 73 6.16 13.42 13.32
N ASP A 74 5.73 14.46 14.05
CA ASP A 74 5.09 15.68 13.51
C ASP A 74 6.06 16.86 13.26
N ARG A 75 7.38 16.63 13.33
CA ARG A 75 8.34 17.71 13.01
C ARG A 75 8.50 17.86 11.50
N PRO A 76 8.33 19.08 10.93
CA PRO A 76 8.66 19.36 9.53
C PRO A 76 10.11 18.91 9.24
N GLY A 77 10.33 18.14 8.17
CA GLY A 77 11.67 17.74 7.73
C GLY A 77 12.09 16.27 7.93
N SER A 78 11.22 15.38 8.43
CA SER A 78 11.51 13.93 8.51
C SER A 78 10.90 13.08 7.39
N GLY A 79 10.28 13.70 6.38
CA GLY A 79 9.58 13.04 5.28
C GLY A 79 10.45 12.72 4.06
N ILE A 80 9.81 12.11 3.05
CA ILE A 80 10.38 11.87 1.71
C ILE A 80 10.90 13.20 1.14
N GLY A 81 12.11 13.20 0.58
CA GLY A 81 12.76 14.39 0.01
C GLY A 81 13.55 15.24 1.01
N ALA A 82 13.34 15.09 2.33
CA ALA A 82 14.11 15.81 3.35
C ALA A 82 15.21 14.94 3.99
N ARG A 83 14.93 13.65 4.25
CA ARG A 83 15.91 12.71 4.85
C ARG A 83 15.96 11.35 4.17
N VAL A 84 14.89 10.97 3.47
CA VAL A 84 14.79 9.68 2.78
C VAL A 84 14.60 9.96 1.30
N GLN A 85 15.51 9.42 0.47
CA GLN A 85 15.40 9.49 -0.99
C GLN A 85 14.15 8.74 -1.45
N SER A 86 13.44 9.32 -2.41
CA SER A 86 12.23 8.72 -2.96
C SER A 86 12.61 7.49 -3.79
N LEU A 87 11.76 6.47 -3.80
CA LEU A 87 11.92 5.39 -4.78
C LEU A 87 11.79 5.87 -6.23
N ARG A 88 11.16 7.04 -6.46
CA ARG A 88 11.10 7.68 -7.78
C ARG A 88 12.49 7.97 -8.34
N ASP A 89 13.47 8.26 -7.49
CA ASP A 89 14.85 8.56 -7.90
C ASP A 89 15.54 7.32 -8.49
N ARG A 90 15.09 6.12 -8.11
CA ARG A 90 15.61 4.83 -8.56
C ARG A 90 14.92 4.29 -9.81
N LEU A 91 13.90 4.99 -10.33
CA LEU A 91 13.10 4.47 -11.45
C LEU A 91 13.92 4.35 -12.74
N PRO A 92 13.72 3.29 -13.53
CA PRO A 92 14.15 3.30 -14.93
C PRO A 92 13.39 4.38 -15.71
N ALA A 93 13.95 4.82 -16.85
CA ALA A 93 13.41 5.95 -17.61
C ALA A 93 11.96 5.75 -18.03
N ASP A 94 11.62 4.54 -18.48
CA ASP A 94 10.26 4.19 -18.91
C ASP A 94 9.20 4.35 -17.81
N LEU A 95 9.51 4.00 -16.55
CA LEU A 95 8.60 4.25 -15.42
C LEU A 95 8.63 5.70 -14.92
N ARG A 96 9.77 6.38 -15.08
CA ARG A 96 9.93 7.77 -14.64
C ARG A 96 9.09 8.72 -15.50
N ASP A 97 9.06 8.46 -16.81
CA ASP A 97 8.36 9.28 -17.79
C ASP A 97 6.85 8.97 -17.83
N ALA A 98 6.45 7.80 -17.32
CA ALA A 98 5.05 7.44 -17.15
C ALA A 98 4.38 8.18 -15.98
N PRO A 99 3.09 8.53 -16.08
CA PRO A 99 2.33 9.06 -14.96
C PRO A 99 2.30 8.06 -13.79
N PRO A 100 2.64 8.46 -12.55
CA PRO A 100 2.74 7.53 -11.43
C PRO A 100 1.39 7.07 -10.84
N GLY A 101 0.29 7.45 -11.48
CA GLY A 101 -1.05 7.28 -10.97
C GLY A 101 -1.49 8.40 -10.02
N PRO A 102 -2.77 8.40 -9.63
CA PRO A 102 -3.36 9.44 -8.79
C PRO A 102 -2.75 9.48 -7.37
N GLY A 103 -2.62 10.68 -6.83
CA GLY A 103 -2.19 10.91 -5.43
C GLY A 103 -3.27 10.52 -4.41
N PHE A 104 -2.84 10.09 -3.23
CA PHE A 104 -3.77 9.78 -2.14
C PHE A 104 -4.32 11.05 -1.53
N ARG A 105 -5.66 11.18 -1.47
CA ARG A 105 -6.31 12.32 -0.80
C ARG A 105 -6.35 12.18 0.73
N ALA A 106 -6.34 10.95 1.24
CA ALA A 106 -6.70 10.66 2.62
C ALA A 106 -5.52 10.19 3.50
N VAL A 107 -4.37 9.89 2.90
CA VAL A 107 -3.18 9.36 3.59
C VAL A 107 -1.93 9.90 2.92
N PRO A 108 -0.82 10.09 3.66
CA PRO A 108 0.42 10.66 3.14
C PRO A 108 1.26 9.63 2.36
N LEU A 109 0.62 8.88 1.47
CA LEU A 109 1.29 7.98 0.54
C LEU A 109 1.56 8.75 -0.77
N THR A 110 2.78 8.64 -1.26
CA THR A 110 3.22 9.25 -2.52
C THR A 110 3.27 8.17 -3.60
N PRO A 111 2.53 8.30 -4.72
CA PRO A 111 2.63 7.36 -5.82
C PRO A 111 4.05 7.32 -6.41
N VAL A 112 4.58 6.12 -6.65
CA VAL A 112 5.91 5.90 -7.23
C VAL A 112 5.80 5.67 -8.72
N TYR A 113 5.01 4.68 -9.15
CA TYR A 113 4.75 4.39 -10.56
C TYR A 113 3.44 3.61 -10.71
N LEU A 114 2.85 3.63 -11.91
CA LEU A 114 1.70 2.82 -12.32
C LEU A 114 2.01 2.17 -13.68
N THR A 115 1.75 0.88 -13.81
CA THR A 115 1.74 0.14 -15.09
C THR A 115 0.37 -0.48 -15.32
N ASP A 116 0.23 -1.30 -16.37
CA ASP A 116 -1.00 -2.02 -16.68
C ASP A 116 -1.33 -3.11 -15.64
N ASN A 117 -0.30 -3.68 -14.98
CA ASN A 117 -0.44 -4.84 -14.09
C ASN A 117 0.12 -4.63 -12.67
N GLU A 118 0.76 -3.51 -12.37
CA GLU A 118 1.19 -3.19 -11.01
C GLU A 118 1.23 -1.68 -10.73
N TRP A 119 1.10 -1.34 -9.45
CA TRP A 119 1.16 0.03 -8.95
C TRP A 119 1.88 0.06 -7.61
N ALA A 120 2.71 1.08 -7.39
CA ALA A 120 3.41 1.25 -6.12
C ALA A 120 3.23 2.66 -5.56
N ALA A 121 3.09 2.73 -4.25
CA ALA A 121 3.09 3.98 -3.50
C ALA A 121 3.95 3.84 -2.24
N GLU A 122 4.64 4.92 -1.86
CA GLU A 122 5.56 4.92 -0.75
C GLU A 122 5.20 5.93 0.33
N VAL A 123 5.62 5.65 1.56
CA VAL A 123 5.58 6.57 2.67
C VAL A 123 6.85 6.39 3.48
N ALA A 124 7.54 7.47 3.80
CA ALA A 124 8.70 7.43 4.68
C ALA A 124 8.46 8.33 5.90
N ASN A 125 8.96 7.86 7.04
CA ASN A 125 9.06 8.64 8.26
C ASN A 125 10.43 8.37 8.92
N ARG A 126 10.63 8.88 10.12
CA ARG A 126 11.89 8.70 10.85
C ARG A 126 12.20 7.22 11.18
N THR A 127 11.19 6.37 11.34
CA THR A 127 11.38 4.97 11.79
C THR A 127 11.41 3.96 10.66
N VAL A 128 10.68 4.20 9.57
CA VAL A 128 10.54 3.26 8.45
C VAL A 128 10.30 3.99 7.13
N HIS A 129 10.78 3.40 6.04
CA HIS A 129 10.31 3.63 4.68
C HIS A 129 9.46 2.43 4.29
N ALA A 130 8.17 2.65 4.02
CA ALA A 130 7.23 1.62 3.63
C ALA A 130 6.73 1.83 2.21
N VAL A 131 6.47 0.72 1.52
CA VAL A 131 5.89 0.67 0.19
C VAL A 131 4.65 -0.19 0.25
N MET A 132 3.56 0.33 -0.31
CA MET A 132 2.39 -0.44 -0.66
C MET A 132 2.47 -0.73 -2.15
N HIS A 133 2.68 -2.00 -2.49
CA HIS A 133 2.66 -2.50 -3.85
C HIS A 133 1.33 -3.21 -4.10
N ILE A 134 0.74 -2.94 -5.25
CA ILE A 134 -0.48 -3.58 -5.74
C ILE A 134 -0.15 -4.24 -7.07
N GLY A 135 -0.21 -5.57 -7.12
CA GLY A 135 -0.21 -6.33 -8.36
C GLY A 135 -1.64 -6.66 -8.80
N TRP A 136 -1.87 -6.75 -10.10
CA TRP A 136 -3.09 -7.24 -10.71
C TRP A 136 -2.81 -8.63 -11.27
N VAL A 137 -3.41 -9.66 -10.66
CA VAL A 137 -3.09 -11.06 -10.95
C VAL A 137 -4.34 -11.84 -11.34
N PRO A 138 -4.22 -12.87 -12.21
CA PRO A 138 -5.32 -13.79 -12.46
C PRO A 138 -5.82 -14.42 -11.16
N ASP A 139 -7.12 -14.64 -11.08
CA ASP A 139 -7.75 -15.41 -10.02
C ASP A 139 -8.13 -16.82 -10.50
N GLU A 140 -8.43 -17.70 -9.54
CA GLU A 140 -8.76 -19.10 -9.79
C GLU A 140 -10.12 -19.28 -10.51
N SER A 141 -10.93 -18.23 -10.59
CA SER A 141 -12.24 -18.23 -11.25
C SER A 141 -12.20 -17.74 -12.71
N GLY A 142 -11.01 -17.54 -13.27
CA GLY A 142 -10.83 -17.02 -14.63
C GLY A 142 -10.97 -15.50 -14.76
N GLY A 143 -11.07 -14.80 -13.63
CA GLY A 143 -11.03 -13.35 -13.53
C GLY A 143 -9.65 -12.84 -13.09
N TYR A 144 -9.61 -11.59 -12.65
CA TYR A 144 -8.44 -10.97 -12.04
C TYR A 144 -8.80 -10.39 -10.68
N ARG A 145 -7.77 -10.26 -9.83
CA ARG A 145 -7.88 -9.63 -8.52
C ARG A 145 -6.64 -8.82 -8.19
N GLY A 146 -6.81 -7.88 -7.28
CA GLY A 146 -5.69 -7.17 -6.68
C GLY A 146 -4.95 -8.05 -5.69
N GLN A 147 -3.64 -7.93 -5.67
CA GLN A 147 -2.75 -8.48 -4.67
C GLN A 147 -1.98 -7.33 -4.04
N MET A 148 -2.05 -7.16 -2.72
CA MET A 148 -1.32 -6.12 -2.00
C MET A 148 -0.12 -6.72 -1.29
N ALA A 149 1.07 -6.18 -1.55
CA ALA A 149 2.27 -6.45 -0.79
C ALA A 149 2.73 -5.21 -0.02
N VAL A 150 3.15 -5.42 1.22
CA VAL A 150 3.69 -4.36 2.08
C VAL A 150 5.18 -4.59 2.26
N LEU A 151 5.99 -3.72 1.67
CA LEU A 151 7.45 -3.76 1.84
C LEU A 151 7.90 -2.68 2.81
N VAL A 152 8.84 -3.00 3.68
CA VAL A 152 9.32 -2.07 4.71
C VAL A 152 10.85 -2.12 4.80
N LYS A 153 11.48 -0.95 4.80
CA LYS A 153 12.86 -0.73 5.17
C LYS A 153 12.89 0.00 6.52
N PRO A 154 13.19 -0.69 7.63
CA PRO A 154 13.31 -0.04 8.94
C PRO A 154 14.59 0.79 9.05
N ASN A 155 14.50 1.96 9.69
CA ASN A 155 15.63 2.83 9.94
C ASN A 155 16.30 2.48 11.28
N GLY A 156 17.52 1.96 11.21
CA GLY A 156 18.33 1.62 12.39
C GLY A 156 17.72 0.54 13.29
N LEU A 157 18.27 0.39 14.50
CA LEU A 157 17.81 -0.62 15.46
C LEU A 157 16.43 -0.27 16.04
N PHE A 158 16.16 1.01 16.27
CA PHE A 158 14.87 1.48 16.78
C PHE A 158 13.72 1.17 15.82
N GLY A 159 13.90 1.40 14.51
CA GLY A 159 12.92 1.03 13.50
C GLY A 159 12.61 -0.46 13.49
N LYS A 160 13.63 -1.31 13.67
CA LYS A 160 13.45 -2.77 13.76
C LYS A 160 12.64 -3.18 15.00
N ALA A 161 12.97 -2.63 16.17
CA ALA A 161 12.25 -2.89 17.40
C ALA A 161 10.78 -2.42 17.31
N TYR A 162 10.56 -1.23 16.75
CA TYR A 162 9.22 -0.69 16.51
C TYR A 162 8.39 -1.64 15.63
N MET A 163 8.94 -2.10 14.51
CA MET A 163 8.25 -3.03 13.62
C MET A 163 7.88 -4.34 14.32
N ALA A 164 8.78 -4.90 15.14
CA ALA A 164 8.51 -6.12 15.90
C ALA A 164 7.35 -5.96 16.88
N VAL A 165 7.24 -4.81 17.55
CA VAL A 165 6.17 -4.51 18.50
C VAL A 165 4.81 -4.35 17.82
N ILE A 166 4.76 -3.67 16.68
CA ILE A 166 3.46 -3.39 16.03
C ILE A 166 2.97 -4.55 15.15
N ARG A 167 3.85 -5.47 14.73
CA ARG A 167 3.53 -6.55 13.80
C ARG A 167 2.34 -7.42 14.22
N PRO A 168 2.20 -7.87 15.49
CA PRO A 168 1.05 -8.67 15.90
C PRO A 168 -0.28 -7.93 15.75
N LEU A 169 -0.34 -6.68 16.21
CA LEU A 169 -1.52 -5.83 16.05
C LEU A 169 -1.87 -5.62 14.58
N ARG A 170 -0.84 -5.39 13.75
CA ARG A 170 -0.99 -5.18 12.32
C ARG A 170 -1.69 -6.36 11.65
N HIS A 171 -1.17 -7.57 11.89
CA HIS A 171 -1.68 -8.78 11.26
C HIS A 171 -3.06 -9.21 11.78
N LEU A 172 -3.34 -8.99 13.07
CA LEU A 172 -4.59 -9.46 13.69
C LEU A 172 -5.76 -8.50 13.48
N ILE A 173 -5.50 -7.19 13.45
CA ILE A 173 -6.58 -6.18 13.49
C ILE A 173 -6.53 -5.27 12.28
N VAL A 174 -5.37 -4.67 12.00
CA VAL A 174 -5.24 -3.58 11.02
C VAL A 174 -5.44 -4.09 9.59
N ASP A 175 -4.64 -5.06 9.18
CA ASP A 175 -4.60 -5.53 7.80
C ASP A 175 -5.93 -6.21 7.41
N PRO A 176 -6.51 -7.14 8.21
CA PRO A 176 -7.82 -7.72 7.89
C PRO A 176 -8.93 -6.66 7.80
N ALA A 177 -8.92 -5.65 8.66
CA ALA A 177 -9.92 -4.58 8.61
C ALA A 177 -9.78 -3.73 7.34
N LEU A 178 -8.55 -3.42 6.94
CA LEU A 178 -8.25 -2.72 5.69
C LEU A 178 -8.74 -3.53 4.48
N MET A 179 -8.44 -4.84 4.43
CA MET A 179 -8.88 -5.72 3.34
C MET A 179 -10.40 -5.77 3.21
N ARG A 180 -11.11 -5.89 4.35
CA ARG A 180 -12.59 -5.86 4.37
C ARG A 180 -13.14 -4.54 3.88
N LYS A 181 -12.51 -3.41 4.21
CA LYS A 181 -12.94 -2.08 3.76
C LYS A 181 -12.75 -1.92 2.24
N ILE A 182 -11.60 -2.32 1.72
CA ILE A 182 -11.32 -2.30 0.27
C ILE A 182 -12.36 -3.14 -0.48
N GLY A 183 -12.64 -4.36 0.01
CA GLY A 183 -13.66 -5.23 -0.59
C GLY A 183 -15.06 -4.67 -0.59
N ARG A 184 -15.50 -4.07 0.52
CA ARG A 184 -16.83 -3.44 0.59
C ARG A 184 -16.96 -2.28 -0.39
N ALA A 185 -15.96 -1.42 -0.45
CA ALA A 185 -15.96 -0.27 -1.37
C ALA A 185 -15.88 -0.70 -2.84
N TRP A 186 -15.24 -1.84 -3.13
CA TRP A 186 -15.20 -2.42 -4.46
C TRP A 186 -16.59 -2.90 -4.90
N ARG A 187 -17.25 -3.70 -4.06
CA ARG A 187 -18.58 -4.24 -4.33
C ARG A 187 -19.64 -3.16 -4.51
N SER A 188 -19.67 -2.15 -3.62
CA SER A 188 -20.66 -1.07 -3.72
C SER A 188 -20.56 -0.32 -5.06
N ARG A 189 -19.33 -0.07 -5.53
CA ARG A 189 -19.10 0.59 -6.83
C ARG A 189 -19.43 -0.31 -8.03
N ASP A 190 -19.30 -1.63 -7.89
CA ASP A 190 -19.77 -2.57 -8.92
C ASP A 190 -21.30 -2.58 -9.00
N GLU A 191 -21.98 -2.55 -7.86
CA GLU A 191 -23.45 -2.50 -7.77
C GLU A 191 -23.98 -1.21 -8.39
N ASP A 192 -23.41 -0.05 -8.03
CA ASP A 192 -23.77 1.26 -8.62
C ASP A 192 -23.61 1.26 -10.16
N ARG A 193 -22.57 0.59 -10.69
CA ARG A 193 -22.33 0.51 -12.14
C ARG A 193 -23.31 -0.43 -12.85
N ARG A 194 -23.75 -1.51 -12.21
CA ARG A 194 -24.71 -2.45 -12.81
C ARG A 194 -26.14 -1.92 -12.79
N ALA A 195 -26.44 -0.96 -11.91
CA ALA A 195 -27.75 -0.38 -11.72
C ALA A 195 -28.01 0.88 -12.58
N GLY A 196 -26.98 1.45 -13.20
CA GLY A 196 -27.07 2.60 -14.12
C GLY A 196 -26.82 2.20 -15.56
#